data_AF-E6PZT7-F1
#
_entry.id   AF-E6PZT7-F1
#
_cell.length_a   1.000
_cell.length_b   1.000
_cell.length_c   1.000
_cell.angle_alpha   90.00
_cell.angle_beta   90.00
_cell.angle_gamma   90.00
#
_symmetry.space_group_name_H-M   'P 1'
#
loop_
_entity.id
_entity.type
_entity.pdbx_description
1 polymer ?
#
loop_
_entity_poly.entity_id
_entity_poly.type
_entity_poly.pdbx_seq_one_letter_code
_entity_poly.pdbx_strand_id
1 'polypeptide(L)'
;MSRALGAVGTTASGGNKLRVPFAESETIPVRIVNLTDAEALEAQLIENLQRRDVHPLEEAQGFRALLNLEEPKYSIEQIAAKTGKTPAYVAALC
;
A
#
# COMPACT_ATOMS: atom_id res chain seq x y z
N MET A 1 -2.49 -62.70 -6.17
CA MET A 1 -3.97 -62.56 -6.17
C MET A 1 -4.28 -61.21 -5.52
N SER A 2 -4.12 -60.08 -6.21
CA SER A 2 -4.93 -59.53 -7.32
C SER A 2 -6.36 -59.17 -6.89
N ARG A 3 -6.60 -57.85 -6.74
CA ARG A 3 -7.82 -57.03 -7.01
C ARG A 3 -7.44 -55.61 -6.55
N ALA A 4 -7.01 -54.65 -7.37
CA ALA A 4 -7.58 -54.01 -8.56
C ALA A 4 -8.87 -53.20 -8.29
N LEU A 5 -8.69 -51.86 -8.31
CA LEU A 5 -9.49 -50.79 -8.92
C LEU A 5 -11.00 -50.65 -8.62
N GLY A 6 -11.40 -49.41 -8.28
CA GLY A 6 -12.28 -48.64 -9.19
C GLY A 6 -13.47 -47.90 -8.59
N ALA A 7 -13.75 -46.73 -9.20
CA ALA A 7 -14.95 -45.87 -9.16
C ALA A 7 -15.06 -44.84 -8.00
N VAL A 8 -14.84 -43.53 -8.22
CA VAL A 8 -15.67 -42.53 -8.94
C VAL A 8 -16.95 -42.24 -8.14
N GLY A 9 -17.37 -41.03 -7.78
CA GLY A 9 -16.97 -39.66 -8.06
C GLY A 9 -18.08 -38.74 -7.51
N THR A 10 -17.71 -37.54 -7.09
CA THR A 10 -18.50 -36.28 -7.12
C THR A 10 -20.02 -36.33 -6.90
N THR A 11 -20.48 -35.64 -5.85
CA THR A 11 -21.65 -34.75 -5.97
C THR A 11 -21.38 -33.42 -5.27
N ALA A 12 -21.41 -32.36 -6.08
CA ALA A 12 -21.24 -30.98 -5.72
C ALA A 12 -22.42 -30.45 -4.88
N SER A 13 -22.13 -29.55 -3.94
CA SER A 13 -23.10 -28.59 -3.42
C SER A 13 -22.45 -27.20 -3.45
N GLY A 14 -23.18 -26.22 -4.00
CA GLY A 14 -22.75 -24.90 -4.47
C GLY A 14 -21.94 -24.08 -3.46
N GLY A 15 -21.01 -23.22 -3.86
CA GLY A 15 -21.19 -22.06 -4.75
C GLY A 15 -21.07 -20.83 -3.83
N ASN A 16 -19.97 -20.10 -3.74
CA ASN A 16 -19.13 -19.52 -4.77
C ASN A 16 -17.67 -19.64 -4.31
N LYS A 17 -16.89 -20.56 -4.90
CA LYS A 17 -15.44 -20.59 -4.69
C LYS A 17 -14.89 -19.42 -5.49
N LEU A 18 -14.65 -18.27 -4.84
CA LEU A 18 -13.78 -17.26 -5.43
C LEU A 18 -12.44 -17.93 -5.63
N ARG A 19 -12.21 -18.38 -6.86
CA ARG A 19 -10.91 -18.76 -7.36
C ARG A 19 -10.12 -17.48 -7.34
N VAL A 20 -9.41 -17.22 -6.25
CA VAL A 20 -8.20 -16.42 -6.33
C VAL A 20 -7.30 -17.22 -7.27
N PRO A 21 -6.99 -16.76 -8.50
CA PRO A 21 -5.77 -17.23 -9.10
C PRO A 21 -4.71 -16.79 -8.08
N PHE A 22 -4.14 -17.77 -7.38
CA PHE A 22 -2.89 -17.55 -6.67
C PHE A 22 -1.96 -17.05 -7.79
N ALA A 23 -1.79 -15.73 -7.87
CA ALA A 23 -0.80 -15.14 -8.72
C ALA A 23 0.51 -15.54 -8.09
N GLU A 24 1.03 -16.67 -8.55
CA GLU A 24 2.43 -17.03 -8.41
C GLU A 24 3.22 -15.93 -9.13
N SER A 25 3.52 -14.87 -8.39
CA SER A 25 4.50 -13.87 -8.77
C SER A 25 5.53 -13.92 -7.64
N GLU A 26 6.52 -14.81 -7.79
CA GLU A 26 7.80 -14.45 -8.40
C GLU A 26 8.45 -13.36 -7.56
N THR A 27 9.28 -13.79 -6.60
CA THR A 27 10.28 -13.01 -5.87
C THR A 27 10.02 -11.50 -5.84
N ILE A 28 9.31 -11.03 -4.81
CA ILE A 28 9.18 -9.60 -4.53
C ILE A 28 10.60 -9.08 -4.24
N PRO A 29 11.16 -8.15 -5.05
CA PRO A 29 12.47 -7.58 -4.78
C PRO A 29 12.35 -6.69 -3.54
N VAL A 30 12.66 -7.26 -2.37
CA VAL A 30 12.71 -6.50 -1.11
C VAL A 30 14.05 -5.79 -1.06
N ARG A 31 14.05 -4.47 -1.25
CA ARG A 31 15.22 -3.64 -0.97
C ARG A 31 15.24 -3.34 0.53
N ILE A 32 16.14 -3.98 1.27
CA ILE A 32 16.37 -3.65 2.69
C ILE A 32 17.10 -2.30 2.71
N VAL A 33 16.39 -1.26 3.11
CA VAL A 33 16.95 0.07 3.34
C VAL A 33 16.97 0.30 4.85
N ASN A 34 18.13 0.65 5.40
CA ASN A 34 18.23 1.10 6.78
C ASN A 34 17.69 2.52 6.86
N LEU A 35 16.40 2.65 7.18
CA LEU A 35 15.75 3.92 7.45
C LEU A 35 15.80 4.20 8.94
N THR A 36 16.06 5.44 9.31
CA THR A 36 15.83 5.92 10.68
C THR A 36 14.33 5.87 11.00
N ASP A 37 13.94 5.87 12.29
CA ASP A 37 12.52 5.85 12.66
C ASP A 37 11.73 7.02 12.04
N ALA A 38 12.37 8.18 11.88
CA ALA A 38 11.79 9.35 11.24
C ALA A 38 11.58 9.16 9.73
N GLU A 39 12.56 8.59 9.02
CA GLU A 39 12.43 8.26 7.60
C GLU A 39 11.44 7.11 7.36
N ALA A 40 11.31 6.16 8.28
CA ALA A 40 10.32 5.11 8.22
C ALA A 40 8.90 5.67 8.35
N LEU A 41 8.69 6.59 9.30
CA LEU A 41 7.42 7.31 9.45
C LEU A 41 7.11 8.17 8.21
N GLU A 42 8.10 8.85 7.66
CA GLU A 42 7.96 9.62 6.42
C GLU A 42 7.50 8.71 5.26
N ALA A 43 8.23 7.62 5.01
CA ALA A 43 7.89 6.70 3.94
C ALA A 43 6.46 6.16 4.10
N GLN A 44 6.06 5.84 5.34
CA GLN A 44 4.71 5.40 5.63
C GLN A 44 3.65 6.46 5.32
N LEU A 45 3.89 7.72 5.69
CA LEU A 45 2.99 8.83 5.40
C LEU A 45 2.85 9.06 3.90
N ILE A 46 3.95 9.05 3.16
CA ILE A 46 3.94 9.27 1.70
C ILE A 46 3.23 8.13 0.98
N GLU A 47 3.53 6.88 1.30
CA GLU A 47 2.87 5.71 0.70
C GLU A 47 1.36 5.75 0.94
N ASN A 48 0.94 6.14 2.15
CA ASN A 48 -0.48 6.32 2.46
C ASN A 48 -1.12 7.42 1.59
N LEU A 49 -0.46 8.56 1.44
CA LEU A 49 -0.95 9.69 0.62
C LEU A 49 -1.00 9.37 -0.88
N GLN A 50 -0.16 8.46 -1.37
CA GLN A 50 -0.16 8.02 -2.77
C GLN A 50 -1.25 7.00 -3.09
N ARG A 51 -2.07 6.56 -2.11
CA ARG A 51 -3.19 5.66 -2.35
C ARG A 51 -4.30 6.34 -3.15
N ARG A 52 -4.91 5.59 -4.08
CA ARG A 52 -5.95 6.08 -4.99
C ARG A 52 -7.28 6.47 -4.30
N ASP A 53 -7.52 5.98 -3.08
CA ASP A 53 -8.78 6.17 -2.32
C ASP A 53 -8.60 6.99 -1.03
N VAL A 54 -7.60 7.87 -0.97
CA VAL A 54 -7.39 8.69 0.22
C VAL A 54 -8.37 9.87 0.26
N HIS A 55 -9.05 10.06 1.40
CA HIS A 55 -10.03 11.13 1.57
C HIS A 55 -9.30 12.49 1.77
N PRO A 56 -9.84 13.63 1.30
CA PRO A 56 -9.19 14.94 1.44
C PRO A 56 -8.83 15.34 2.88
N LEU A 57 -9.60 14.89 3.86
CA LEU A 57 -9.30 15.11 5.29
C LEU A 57 -8.08 14.30 5.76
N GLU A 58 -7.93 13.07 5.26
CA GLU A 58 -6.75 12.25 5.54
C GLU A 58 -5.52 12.81 4.82
N GLU A 59 -5.68 13.36 3.61
CA GLU A 59 -4.60 14.10 2.92
C GLU A 59 -4.09 15.26 3.77
N ALA A 60 -5.00 16.10 4.27
CA ALA A 60 -4.66 17.24 5.13
C ALA A 60 -3.88 16.80 6.39
N GLN A 61 -4.34 15.73 7.05
CA GLN A 61 -3.66 15.19 8.22
C GLN A 61 -2.27 14.65 7.87
N GLY A 62 -2.12 13.95 6.75
CA GLY A 62 -0.84 13.45 6.28
C GLY A 62 0.14 14.57 5.92
N PHE A 63 -0.32 15.63 5.25
CA PHE A 63 0.51 16.81 4.96
C PHE A 63 0.93 17.54 6.23
N ARG A 64 0.02 17.72 7.18
CA ARG A 64 0.32 18.31 8.50
C ARG A 64 1.34 17.47 9.26
N ALA A 65 1.21 16.15 9.24
CA ALA A 65 2.17 15.24 9.86
C ALA A 65 3.56 15.38 9.24
N LEU A 66 3.65 15.45 7.90
CA LEU A 66 4.92 15.67 7.19
C LEU A 66 5.55 17.03 7.52
N LEU A 67 4.76 18.10 7.62
CA LEU A 67 5.26 19.43 8.01
C LEU A 67 5.72 19.49 9.48
N ASN A 68 5.11 18.69 10.35
CA ASN A 68 5.46 18.63 11.77
C ASN A 68 6.66 17.72 12.07
N LEU A 69 7.20 17.01 11.08
CA LEU A 69 8.44 16.24 11.26
C LEU A 69 9.60 17.20 11.55
N GLU A 70 10.28 16.97 12.68
CA GLU A 70 11.43 17.78 13.09
C GLU A 70 12.64 17.52 12.19
N GLU A 71 12.84 16.26 11.79
CA GLU A 71 13.87 15.80 10.87
C GLU A 71 13.32 14.70 9.95
N PRO A 72 13.44 14.82 8.61
CA PRO A 72 13.88 16.00 7.87
C PRO A 72 12.78 17.08 7.82
N LYS A 73 13.18 18.36 7.87
CA LYS A 73 12.26 19.49 7.72
C LYS A 73 11.72 19.56 6.30
N TYR A 74 10.41 19.37 6.15
CA TYR A 74 9.73 19.45 4.87
C TYR A 74 9.14 20.83 4.60
N SER A 75 9.33 21.33 3.38
CA SER A 75 8.55 22.45 2.85
C SER A 75 7.35 21.95 2.03
N ILE A 76 6.34 22.81 1.86
CA ILE A 76 5.16 22.54 1.03
C ILE A 76 5.59 22.13 -0.39
N GLU A 77 6.63 22.76 -0.95
CA GLU A 77 7.16 22.45 -2.28
C GLU A 77 7.76 21.04 -2.34
N GLN A 78 8.48 20.61 -1.30
CA GLN A 78 9.05 19.27 -1.23
C GLN A 78 7.97 18.20 -1.10
N ILE A 79 6.95 18.45 -0.27
CA ILE A 79 5.81 17.53 -0.11
C ILE A 79 5.05 17.41 -1.43
N ALA A 80 4.80 18.53 -2.11
CA ALA A 80 4.16 18.55 -3.43
C ALA A 80 4.96 17.73 -4.46
N ALA A 81 6.29 17.92 -4.50
CA ALA A 81 7.17 17.16 -5.37
C ALA A 81 7.16 15.65 -5.08
N LYS A 82 7.13 15.24 -3.82
CA LYS A 82 7.09 13.81 -3.41
C LYS A 82 5.73 13.14 -3.63
N THR A 83 4.64 13.89 -3.49
CA THR A 83 3.27 13.36 -3.62
C THR A 83 2.69 13.52 -5.02
N GLY A 84 3.39 14.23 -5.91
CA GLY A 84 2.93 14.51 -7.28
C GLY A 84 1.74 15.49 -7.33
N LYS A 85 1.50 16.22 -6.24
CA LYS A 85 0.41 17.22 -6.12
C LYS A 85 0.96 18.62 -6.35
N THR A 86 0.07 19.61 -6.55
CA THR A 86 0.50 21.00 -6.67
C THR A 86 0.80 21.59 -5.29
N PRO A 87 1.80 22.48 -5.15
CA PRO A 87 2.07 23.13 -3.86
C PRO A 87 0.88 23.95 -3.36
N ALA A 88 0.08 24.52 -4.26
CA ALA A 88 -1.18 25.18 -3.92
C ALA A 88 -2.22 24.22 -3.30
N TYR A 89 -2.29 22.97 -3.76
CA TYR A 89 -3.18 21.95 -3.20
C TYR A 89 -2.75 21.56 -1.78
N VAL A 90 -1.45 21.34 -1.57
CA VAL A 90 -0.89 21.03 -0.25
C VAL A 90 -1.09 22.21 0.71
N ALA A 91 -0.87 23.45 0.24
CA ALA A 91 -1.10 24.66 1.03
C ALA A 91 -2.57 24.90 1.35
N ALA A 92 -3.51 24.52 0.48
CA ALA A 92 -4.94 24.68 0.71
C ALA A 92 -5.49 23.73 1.77
N LEU A 93 -4.81 22.60 2.02
CA LEU A 93 -5.22 21.56 2.96
C LEU A 93 -4.51 21.65 4.33
N CYS A 94 -3.43 22.44 4.46
CA CYS A 94 -2.69 22.61 5.71
C CYS A 94 -3.26 23.73 6.61
#